data_AF-A0A5E4R2B7-F1
#
_entry.id   AF-A0A5E4R2B7-F1
#
_cell.length_a   1.000
_cell.length_b   1.000
_cell.length_c   1.000
_cell.angle_alpha   90.00
_cell.angle_beta   90.00
_cell.angle_gamma   90.00
#
_symmetry.space_group_name_H-M   'P 1'
#
loop_
_entity.id
_entity.type
_entity.pdbx_description
1 polymer ?
#
loop_
_entity_poly.entity_id
_entity_poly.type
_entity_poly.pdbx_seq_one_letter_code
_entity_poly.pdbx_strand_id
1 'polypeptide(L)'
;MALASGLRPLQVFILLLSARILSVFLVQTWYVPDEYWQTLEVAHKHVFGYGELTWEWQKGIRSYLYPSVVSAIYYALKLTSLDYPTIVVLAPRIFQAILSAFADFSFYKWSGNRKWALFVILTSWFWFYTASRTLLQTTETALVAIALSMFPFKAGKPSYYEKGKEKSLLIVIKFVLPLLPMLMYLAQDVIVPWSRKAKKWQLYTLAGLLVVGNVAPAFYFGTVHQSGPLRVMPLLREEIKDNKTSVLFLMPCHSTPLYSYQKVK
;
A
#
# COMPACT_ATOMS: atom_id res chain seq x y z
N MET A 1 -28.76 23.15 16.94
CA MET A 1 -28.95 22.84 15.50
C MET A 1 -27.62 22.93 14.74
N ALA A 2 -26.59 22.19 15.17
CA ALA A 2 -25.21 22.32 14.66
C ALA A 2 -24.49 20.95 14.51
N LEU A 3 -25.24 19.87 14.29
CA LEU A 3 -24.74 18.49 14.20
C LEU A 3 -25.07 17.84 12.84
N ALA A 4 -25.34 18.65 11.81
CA ALA A 4 -25.81 18.21 10.50
C ALA A 4 -24.94 18.65 9.31
N SER A 5 -23.72 19.12 9.52
CA SER A 5 -22.75 19.26 8.43
C SER A 5 -22.00 17.93 8.27
N GLY A 6 -22.20 17.26 7.13
CA GLY A 6 -21.32 16.15 6.74
C GLY A 6 -19.86 16.59 6.66
N LEU A 7 -18.92 15.65 6.80
CA LEU A 7 -17.50 15.93 6.62
C LEU A 7 -17.25 16.56 5.25
N ARG A 8 -16.53 17.69 5.19
CA ARG A 8 -16.17 18.32 3.92
C ARG A 8 -15.22 17.38 3.16
N PRO A 9 -15.24 17.37 1.81
CA PRO A 9 -14.35 16.49 1.03
C PRO A 9 -12.87 16.63 1.39
N LEU A 10 -12.41 17.86 1.67
CA LEU A 10 -11.05 18.12 2.12
C LEU A 10 -10.74 17.46 3.47
N GLN A 11 -11.68 17.49 4.42
CA GLN A 11 -11.50 16.86 5.74
C GLN A 11 -11.40 15.34 5.61
N VAL A 12 -12.20 14.74 4.72
CA VAL A 12 -12.13 13.29 4.44
C VAL A 12 -10.79 12.95 3.80
N PHE A 13 -10.31 13.72 2.83
CA PHE A 13 -9.03 13.50 2.20
C PHE A 13 -7.87 13.60 3.20
N ILE A 14 -7.86 14.63 4.06
CA ILE A 14 -6.84 14.81 5.11
C ILE A 14 -6.86 13.63 6.09
N LEU A 15 -8.05 13.15 6.48
CA LEU A 15 -8.19 11.99 7.36
C LEU A 15 -7.63 10.70 6.73
N LEU A 16 -7.92 10.47 5.45
CA LEU A 16 -7.40 9.31 4.72
C LEU A 16 -5.88 9.41 4.56
N LEU A 17 -5.39 10.58 4.17
CA LEU A 17 -3.95 10.83 4.03
C LEU A 17 -3.22 10.62 5.35
N SER A 18 -3.72 11.18 6.45
CA SER A 18 -3.08 11.01 7.76
C SER A 18 -3.06 9.54 8.19
N ALA A 19 -4.13 8.79 7.95
CA ALA A 19 -4.18 7.36 8.23
C ALA A 19 -3.15 6.56 7.42
N ARG A 20 -2.93 6.90 6.14
CA ARG A 20 -1.94 6.23 5.28
C ARG A 20 -0.51 6.63 5.57
N ILE A 21 -0.26 7.89 5.90
CA ILE A 21 1.06 8.33 6.37
C ILE A 21 1.38 7.66 7.72
N LEU A 22 0.41 7.56 8.63
CA LEU A 22 0.58 6.84 9.89
C LEU A 22 0.97 5.37 9.66
N SER A 23 0.38 4.71 8.66
CA SER A 23 0.73 3.31 8.38
C SER A 23 2.15 3.13 7.85
N VAL A 24 2.79 4.15 7.26
CA VAL A 24 4.21 4.10 6.90
C VAL A 24 5.08 3.89 8.14
N PHE A 25 4.76 4.57 9.24
CA PHE A 25 5.56 4.54 10.47
C PHE A 25 5.19 3.41 11.43
N LEU A 26 3.92 3.01 11.45
CA LEU A 26 3.45 1.91 12.30
C LEU A 26 3.76 0.53 11.73
N VAL A 27 3.82 0.39 10.40
CA VAL A 27 4.16 -0.89 9.76
C VAL A 27 5.68 -1.00 9.64
N GLN A 28 6.28 -1.80 10.53
CA GLN A 28 7.72 -2.00 10.71
C GLN A 28 8.16 -3.44 10.43
N THR A 29 7.33 -4.20 9.72
CA THR A 29 7.57 -5.58 9.32
C THR A 29 7.71 -5.68 7.80
N TRP A 30 8.32 -6.75 7.30
CA TRP A 30 8.25 -7.09 5.87
C TRP A 30 7.15 -8.13 5.65
N TYR A 31 6.56 -8.14 4.45
CA TYR A 31 5.45 -9.04 4.13
C TYR A 31 5.85 -10.18 3.19
N VAL A 32 6.39 -9.80 2.03
CA VAL A 32 6.81 -10.73 0.99
C VAL A 32 8.11 -10.26 0.35
N PRO A 33 8.95 -11.17 -0.14
CA PRO A 33 10.16 -10.84 -0.89
C PRO A 33 9.98 -9.80 -1.99
N ASP A 34 8.85 -9.85 -2.70
CA ASP A 34 8.57 -9.00 -3.84
C ASP A 34 8.58 -7.51 -3.49
N GLU A 35 8.28 -7.15 -2.24
CA GLU A 35 8.30 -5.76 -1.74
C GLU A 35 9.66 -5.09 -1.94
N TYR A 36 10.74 -5.86 -1.82
CA TYR A 36 12.11 -5.38 -1.94
C TYR A 36 12.73 -5.82 -3.26
N TRP A 37 12.69 -7.12 -3.56
CA TRP A 37 13.45 -7.73 -4.65
C TRP A 37 12.85 -7.53 -6.04
N GLN A 38 11.58 -7.14 -6.15
CA GLN A 38 10.95 -6.80 -7.44
C GLN A 38 10.80 -5.30 -7.65
N THR A 39 11.21 -4.46 -6.70
CA THR A 39 10.97 -3.01 -6.79
C THR A 39 12.13 -2.22 -6.22
N LEU A 40 12.31 -2.23 -4.89
CA LEU A 40 13.27 -1.35 -4.22
C LEU A 40 14.73 -1.68 -4.60
N GLU A 41 15.12 -2.95 -4.61
CA GLU A 41 16.49 -3.37 -4.95
C GLU A 41 16.81 -3.11 -6.44
N VAL A 42 15.84 -3.33 -7.31
CA VAL A 42 15.96 -3.09 -8.76
C VAL A 42 16.13 -1.61 -9.05
N ALA A 43 15.27 -0.78 -8.44
CA ALA A 43 15.33 0.67 -8.57
C ALA A 43 16.63 1.24 -7.99
N HIS A 44 17.04 0.72 -6.84
CA HIS A 44 18.29 1.11 -6.18
C HIS A 44 19.49 0.84 -7.08
N LYS A 45 19.63 -0.38 -7.62
CA LYS A 45 20.74 -0.73 -8.52
C LYS A 45 20.78 0.16 -9.76
N HIS A 46 19.62 0.49 -10.32
CA HIS A 46 19.53 1.34 -11.51
C HIS A 46 20.05 2.77 -11.26
N VAL A 47 19.84 3.33 -10.06
CA VAL A 47 20.23 4.73 -9.75
C VAL A 47 21.61 4.85 -9.12
N PHE A 48 21.97 3.92 -8.24
CA PHE A 48 23.22 3.96 -7.48
C PHE A 48 24.34 3.12 -8.10
N GLY A 49 24.02 2.24 -9.05
CA GLY A 49 24.99 1.44 -9.80
C GLY A 49 25.48 0.18 -9.06
N TYR A 50 25.02 -0.05 -7.82
CA TYR A 50 25.36 -1.24 -7.04
C TYR A 50 24.12 -1.87 -6.40
N GLY A 51 24.23 -3.16 -6.10
CA GLY A 51 23.13 -3.99 -5.63
C GLY A 51 22.94 -5.25 -6.47
N GLU A 52 22.15 -6.18 -5.96
CA GLU A 52 21.92 -7.47 -6.61
C GLU A 52 20.61 -7.50 -7.39
N LEU A 53 20.62 -8.18 -8.53
CA LEU A 53 19.40 -8.45 -9.31
C LEU A 53 19.08 -9.93 -9.22
N THR A 54 17.81 -10.25 -9.05
CA THR A 54 17.35 -11.62 -9.20
C THR A 54 17.47 -12.07 -10.66
N TRP A 55 17.52 -13.38 -10.88
CA TRP A 55 17.66 -13.99 -12.19
C TRP A 55 16.59 -13.53 -13.20
N GLU A 56 15.39 -13.18 -12.74
CA GLU A 56 14.29 -12.71 -13.58
C GLU A 56 14.63 -11.38 -14.28
N TRP A 57 15.29 -10.46 -13.57
CA TRP A 57 15.74 -9.18 -14.13
C TRP A 57 16.94 -9.36 -15.04
N GLN A 58 17.84 -10.30 -14.72
CA GLN A 58 18.95 -10.67 -15.58
C GLN A 58 18.48 -11.25 -16.92
N LYS A 59 17.37 -12.01 -16.90
CA LYS A 59 16.73 -12.57 -18.11
C LYS A 59 15.77 -11.60 -18.80
N GLY A 60 15.47 -10.44 -18.21
CA GLY A 60 14.61 -9.41 -18.81
C GLY A 60 13.13 -9.81 -18.94
N ILE A 61 12.64 -10.74 -18.11
CA ILE A 61 11.24 -11.22 -18.20
C ILE A 61 10.24 -10.33 -17.45
N ARG A 62 10.72 -9.41 -16.60
CA ARG A 62 9.90 -8.48 -15.81
C ARG A 62 9.87 -7.10 -16.47
N SER A 63 8.75 -6.40 -16.31
CA SER A 63 8.62 -5.01 -16.76
C SER A 63 9.29 -4.05 -15.77
N TYR A 64 10.14 -3.16 -16.28
CA TYR A 64 10.77 -2.10 -15.51
C TYR A 64 9.85 -0.90 -15.23
N LEU A 65 8.59 -0.93 -15.69
CA LEU A 65 7.67 0.20 -15.56
C LEU A 65 7.43 0.63 -14.11
N TYR A 66 7.24 -0.32 -13.19
CA TYR A 66 7.01 0.02 -11.78
C TYR A 66 8.31 0.37 -11.04
N PRO A 67 9.41 -0.42 -11.15
CA PRO A 67 10.69 -0.02 -10.58
C PRO A 67 11.18 1.34 -11.07
N SER A 68 10.92 1.73 -12.32
CA SER A 68 11.37 3.03 -12.85
C SER A 68 10.71 4.22 -12.16
N VAL A 69 9.47 4.09 -11.67
CA VAL A 69 8.81 5.11 -10.83
C VAL A 69 9.60 5.31 -9.53
N VAL A 70 10.02 4.21 -8.89
CA VAL A 70 10.85 4.26 -7.68
C VAL A 70 12.26 4.78 -7.99
N SER A 71 12.84 4.40 -9.13
CA SER A 71 14.12 4.94 -9.61
C SER A 71 14.06 6.45 -9.78
N ALA A 72 12.96 7.01 -10.30
CA ALA A 72 12.80 8.45 -10.42
C ALA A 72 12.84 9.16 -9.05
N ILE A 73 12.22 8.56 -8.03
CA ILE A 73 12.26 9.06 -6.64
C ILE A 73 13.71 9.04 -6.13
N TYR A 74 14.44 7.92 -6.30
CA TYR A 74 15.83 7.82 -5.88
C TYR A 74 16.75 8.77 -6.63
N TYR A 75 16.52 8.97 -7.92
CA TYR A 75 17.31 9.90 -8.71
C TYR A 75 17.10 11.34 -8.21
N ALA A 76 15.87 11.73 -7.87
CA ALA A 76 15.60 13.03 -7.27
C ALA A 76 16.29 13.20 -5.91
N LEU A 77 16.27 12.17 -5.05
CA LEU A 77 17.01 12.18 -3.77
C LEU A 77 18.53 12.31 -3.97
N LYS A 78 19.09 11.58 -4.95
CA LYS A 78 20.50 11.66 -5.32
C LYS A 78 20.88 13.06 -5.83
N LEU A 79 20.06 13.66 -6.69
CA LEU A 79 20.28 15.03 -7.19
C LEU A 79 20.27 16.07 -6.07
N THR A 80 19.42 15.88 -5.06
CA THR A 80 19.32 16.78 -3.91
C THR A 80 20.31 16.46 -2.78
N SER A 81 21.14 15.41 -2.93
CA SER A 81 22.04 14.91 -1.88
C SER A 81 21.31 14.57 -0.57
N LEU A 82 20.06 14.09 -0.68
CA LEU A 82 19.22 13.63 0.44
C LEU A 82 19.08 12.11 0.45
N ASP A 83 20.04 11.39 -0.12
CA ASP A 83 20.08 9.94 -0.27
C ASP A 83 20.47 9.19 1.02
N TYR A 84 20.17 9.77 2.18
CA TYR A 84 20.32 9.11 3.47
C TYR A 84 19.54 7.79 3.50
N PRO A 85 20.08 6.71 4.09
CA PRO A 85 19.44 5.39 4.04
C PRO A 85 18.00 5.37 4.57
N THR A 86 17.69 6.19 5.57
CA THR A 86 16.33 6.35 6.12
C THR A 86 15.37 6.95 5.10
N ILE A 87 15.79 7.98 4.36
CA ILE A 87 14.97 8.66 3.36
C ILE A 87 14.76 7.77 2.14
N VAL A 88 15.79 7.06 1.67
CA VAL A 88 15.67 6.13 0.52
C VAL A 88 14.70 4.98 0.84
N VAL A 89 14.58 4.57 2.10
CA VAL A 89 13.57 3.57 2.53
C VAL A 89 12.18 4.19 2.67
N LEU A 90 12.06 5.39 3.25
CA LEU A 90 10.77 6.02 3.54
C LEU A 90 10.11 6.65 2.33
N ALA A 91 10.86 7.28 1.42
CA ALA A 91 10.30 8.06 0.33
C ALA A 91 9.38 7.26 -0.61
N PRO A 92 9.74 6.04 -1.07
CA PRO A 92 8.84 5.22 -1.88
C PRO A 92 7.57 4.80 -1.11
N ARG A 93 7.69 4.53 0.20
CA ARG A 93 6.55 4.18 1.05
C ARG A 93 5.60 5.35 1.25
N ILE A 94 6.13 6.57 1.42
CA ILE A 94 5.35 7.81 1.50
C ILE A 94 4.64 8.06 0.17
N PHE A 95 5.33 7.92 -0.96
CA PHE A 95 4.73 8.04 -2.29
C PHE A 95 3.57 7.05 -2.47
N GLN A 96 3.80 5.78 -2.11
CA GLN A 96 2.78 4.75 -2.18
C GLN A 96 1.59 5.04 -1.24
N ALA A 97 1.84 5.54 -0.03
CA ALA A 97 0.80 5.94 0.91
C ALA A 97 -0.06 7.11 0.39
N ILE A 98 0.55 8.08 -0.29
CA ILE A 98 -0.16 9.19 -0.95
C ILE A 98 -1.06 8.66 -2.08
N LEU A 99 -0.53 7.77 -2.92
CA LEU A 99 -1.30 7.14 -3.99
C LEU A 99 -2.49 6.34 -3.42
N SER A 100 -2.25 5.55 -2.38
CA SER A 100 -3.31 4.81 -1.68
C SER A 100 -4.35 5.76 -1.04
N ALA A 101 -3.95 6.89 -0.47
CA ALA A 101 -4.89 7.88 0.08
C ALA A 101 -5.77 8.51 -1.01
N PHE A 102 -5.21 8.76 -2.19
CA PHE A 102 -5.97 9.25 -3.34
C PHE A 102 -6.96 8.19 -3.87
N ALA A 103 -6.53 6.92 -3.89
CA ALA A 103 -7.40 5.79 -4.22
C ALA A 103 -8.55 5.63 -3.21
N ASP A 104 -8.27 5.77 -1.91
CA ASP A 104 -9.30 5.70 -0.87
C ASP A 104 -10.33 6.83 -0.99
N PHE A 105 -9.87 8.03 -1.34
CA PHE A 105 -10.75 9.18 -1.54
C PHE A 105 -11.63 9.00 -2.78
N SER A 106 -11.05 8.46 -3.86
CA SER A 106 -11.77 8.04 -5.06
C SER A 106 -12.81 6.97 -4.74
N PHE A 107 -12.46 5.97 -3.93
CA PHE A 107 -13.39 4.94 -3.44
C PHE A 107 -14.52 5.55 -2.59
N TYR A 108 -14.23 6.50 -1.71
CA TYR A 108 -15.25 7.18 -0.90
C TYR A 108 -16.26 7.95 -1.77
N LYS A 109 -15.78 8.62 -2.83
CA LYS A 109 -16.65 9.29 -3.81
C LYS A 109 -17.49 8.30 -4.59
N TRP A 110 -16.88 7.22 -5.10
CA TRP A 110 -17.58 6.14 -5.80
C TRP A 110 -18.70 5.53 -4.94
N SER A 111 -18.43 5.43 -3.65
CA SER A 111 -19.34 4.94 -2.62
C SER A 111 -20.49 5.91 -2.27
N GLY A 112 -20.66 7.01 -2.99
CA GLY A 112 -21.71 7.99 -2.71
C GLY A 112 -21.50 8.76 -1.40
N ASN A 113 -20.25 8.97 -0.98
CA ASN A 113 -19.88 9.70 0.25
C ASN A 113 -20.48 9.11 1.53
N ARG A 114 -20.66 7.78 1.57
CA ARG A 114 -21.27 7.09 2.70
C ARG A 114 -20.27 6.92 3.86
N LYS A 115 -20.70 7.26 5.08
CA LYS A 115 -19.87 7.14 6.31
C LYS A 115 -19.39 5.72 6.56
N TRP A 116 -20.21 4.71 6.26
CA TRP A 116 -19.83 3.30 6.37
C TRP A 116 -18.74 2.88 5.40
N ALA A 117 -18.70 3.47 4.19
CA ALA A 117 -17.61 3.24 3.24
C ALA A 117 -16.28 3.72 3.83
N LEU A 118 -16.29 4.95 4.37
CA LEU A 118 -15.14 5.56 5.02
C LEU A 118 -14.70 4.75 6.25
N PHE A 119 -15.65 4.25 7.03
CA PHE A 119 -15.37 3.40 8.18
C PHE A 119 -14.67 2.10 7.73
N VAL A 120 -15.26 1.35 6.79
CA VAL A 120 -14.73 0.05 6.33
C VAL A 120 -13.30 0.19 5.76
N ILE A 121 -13.02 1.21 4.97
CA ILE A 121 -11.69 1.40 4.36
C ILE A 121 -10.63 1.85 5.38
N LEU A 122 -11.02 2.62 6.40
CA LEU A 122 -10.12 3.04 7.47
C LEU A 122 -9.86 1.91 8.47
N THR A 123 -10.87 1.10 8.78
CA THR A 123 -10.74 0.01 9.73
C THR A 123 -10.16 -1.25 9.13
N SER A 124 -10.11 -1.41 7.80
CA SER A 124 -9.55 -2.64 7.19
C SER A 124 -8.08 -2.85 7.57
N TRP A 125 -7.82 -3.90 8.35
CA TRP A 125 -6.47 -4.20 8.84
C TRP A 125 -5.50 -4.49 7.69
N PHE A 126 -5.98 -5.26 6.70
CA PHE A 126 -5.15 -5.71 5.61
C PHE A 126 -4.81 -4.54 4.68
N TRP A 127 -5.78 -3.68 4.38
CA TRP A 127 -5.50 -2.48 3.61
C TRP A 127 -4.59 -1.52 4.36
N PHE A 128 -4.79 -1.34 5.67
CA PHE A 128 -3.86 -0.55 6.50
C PHE A 128 -2.43 -1.10 6.44
N TYR A 129 -2.29 -2.43 6.47
CA TYR A 129 -1.03 -3.16 6.41
C TYR A 129 -0.33 -3.09 5.04
N THR A 130 -1.07 -3.15 3.93
CA THR A 130 -0.50 -3.18 2.56
C THR A 130 -0.42 -1.82 1.89
N ALA A 131 -1.26 -0.84 2.26
CA ALA A 131 -1.40 0.43 1.54
C ALA A 131 -0.15 1.32 1.51
N SER A 132 0.77 1.16 2.46
CA SER A 132 2.06 1.87 2.49
C SER A 132 3.24 1.04 1.98
N ARG A 133 3.00 -0.23 1.60
CA ARG A 133 4.04 -1.15 1.11
C ARG A 133 4.23 -0.99 -0.40
N THR A 134 5.48 -1.01 -0.83
CA THR A 134 5.92 -0.79 -2.21
C THR A 134 5.77 -2.05 -3.07
N LEU A 135 4.56 -2.60 -3.06
CA LEU A 135 4.18 -3.76 -3.85
C LEU A 135 3.45 -3.29 -5.11
N LEU A 136 3.81 -3.88 -6.25
CA LEU A 136 3.10 -3.62 -7.51
C LEU A 136 1.60 -3.88 -7.35
N GLN A 137 1.20 -4.92 -6.62
CA GLN A 137 -0.20 -5.23 -6.38
C GLN A 137 -0.92 -4.11 -5.61
N THR A 138 -0.25 -3.41 -4.68
CA THR A 138 -0.83 -2.26 -3.97
C THR A 138 -1.07 -1.10 -4.94
N THR A 139 -0.10 -0.82 -5.81
CA THR A 139 -0.24 0.20 -6.87
C THR A 139 -1.36 -0.15 -7.84
N GLU A 140 -1.43 -1.40 -8.31
CA GLU A 140 -2.52 -1.90 -9.17
C GLU A 140 -3.88 -1.70 -8.49
N THR A 141 -3.99 -2.07 -7.21
CA THR A 141 -5.23 -1.92 -6.44
C THR A 141 -5.65 -0.46 -6.31
N ALA A 142 -4.70 0.45 -6.06
CA ALA A 142 -4.96 1.89 -6.00
C ALA A 142 -5.46 2.42 -7.36
N LEU A 143 -4.80 2.03 -8.46
CA LEU A 143 -5.20 2.42 -9.82
C LEU A 143 -6.57 1.85 -10.20
N VAL A 144 -6.89 0.60 -9.83
CA VAL A 144 -8.21 0.00 -10.04
C VAL A 144 -9.28 0.75 -9.26
N ALA A 145 -9.04 1.09 -7.99
CA ALA A 145 -10.00 1.85 -7.20
C ALA A 145 -10.29 3.23 -7.83
N ILE A 146 -9.26 3.91 -8.33
CA ILE A 146 -9.39 5.19 -9.05
C ILE A 146 -10.18 4.98 -10.35
N ALA A 147 -9.80 3.99 -11.16
CA ALA A 147 -10.45 3.70 -12.43
C ALA A 147 -11.94 3.35 -12.26
N LEU A 148 -12.28 2.51 -11.28
CA LEU A 148 -13.66 2.16 -10.94
C LEU A 148 -14.45 3.39 -10.48
N SER A 149 -13.84 4.31 -9.73
CA SER A 149 -14.52 5.54 -9.31
C SER A 149 -14.90 6.48 -10.46
N MET A 150 -14.13 6.44 -11.54
CA MET A 150 -14.37 7.23 -12.75
C MET A 150 -15.27 6.50 -13.74
N PHE A 151 -15.43 5.18 -13.58
CA PHE A 151 -16.23 4.39 -14.50
C PHE A 151 -17.73 4.69 -14.30
N PRO A 152 -18.45 5.11 -15.34
CA PRO A 152 -19.87 5.43 -15.23
C PRO A 152 -20.68 4.13 -15.16
N PHE A 153 -20.86 3.60 -13.95
CA PHE A 153 -21.87 2.58 -13.68
C PHE A 153 -23.25 3.23 -13.87
N LYS A 154 -23.77 3.25 -15.10
CA LYS A 154 -25.09 3.84 -15.39
C LYS A 154 -26.13 3.20 -14.48
N ALA A 155 -26.79 4.03 -13.69
CA ALA A 155 -27.84 3.63 -12.78
C ALA A 155 -28.95 2.89 -13.53
N GLY A 156 -29.05 1.57 -13.31
CA GLY A 156 -30.25 0.78 -13.60
C GLY A 156 -30.54 0.43 -15.06
N LYS A 157 -29.65 0.71 -16.02
CA LYS A 157 -29.72 0.10 -17.37
C LYS A 157 -28.36 -0.51 -17.67
N PRO A 158 -28.27 -1.78 -18.12
CA PRO A 158 -27.02 -2.29 -18.66
C PRO A 158 -26.65 -1.35 -19.81
N SER A 159 -25.69 -0.45 -19.56
CA SER A 159 -25.14 0.37 -20.64
C SER A 159 -24.64 -0.63 -21.66
N TYR A 160 -25.06 -0.47 -22.92
CA TYR A 160 -24.50 -1.21 -24.03
C TYR A 160 -22.98 -1.18 -23.85
N TYR A 161 -22.41 -2.34 -23.53
CA TYR A 161 -20.98 -2.50 -23.33
C TYR A 161 -20.36 -2.23 -24.68
N GLU A 162 -19.58 -1.15 -24.80
CA GLU A 162 -18.73 -0.95 -25.98
C GLU A 162 -17.68 -2.06 -25.96
N LYS A 163 -17.94 -3.07 -26.80
CA LYS A 163 -17.08 -4.21 -27.06
C LYS A 163 -15.72 -3.68 -27.55
N GLY A 164 -14.74 -3.57 -26.65
CA GLY A 164 -13.44 -2.97 -26.98
C GLY A 164 -12.61 -2.46 -25.79
N LYS A 165 -13.23 -1.95 -24.71
CA LYS A 165 -12.52 -1.51 -23.48
C LYS A 165 -12.34 -2.61 -22.42
N GLU A 166 -12.71 -3.84 -22.77
CA GLU A 166 -12.69 -5.01 -21.90
C GLU A 166 -11.25 -5.39 -21.51
N LYS A 167 -10.32 -5.26 -22.46
CA LYS A 167 -8.94 -5.70 -22.27
C LYS A 167 -8.23 -4.86 -21.22
N SER A 168 -8.41 -3.55 -21.19
CA SER A 168 -7.71 -2.67 -20.24
C SER A 168 -8.17 -2.83 -18.78
N LEU A 169 -9.45 -3.16 -18.55
CA LEU A 169 -9.96 -3.40 -17.19
C LEU A 169 -9.63 -4.82 -16.68
N LEU A 170 -9.70 -5.83 -17.55
CA LEU A 170 -9.39 -7.22 -17.20
C LEU A 170 -7.89 -7.45 -16.96
N ILE A 171 -7.01 -6.71 -17.65
CA ILE A 171 -5.55 -6.83 -17.50
C ILE A 171 -5.09 -6.52 -16.06
N VAL A 172 -5.82 -5.65 -15.33
CA VAL A 172 -5.42 -5.23 -13.97
C VAL A 172 -5.92 -6.20 -12.88
N ILE A 173 -6.91 -7.05 -13.18
CA ILE A 173 -7.50 -8.01 -12.22
C ILE A 173 -6.87 -9.40 -12.41
N LYS A 174 -5.54 -9.48 -12.30
CA LYS A 174 -4.85 -10.78 -12.26
C LYS A 174 -4.68 -11.34 -10.84
N PHE A 175 -4.90 -10.50 -9.82
CA PHE A 175 -4.61 -10.82 -8.43
C PHE A 175 -5.80 -10.50 -7.52
N VAL A 176 -5.81 -11.13 -6.34
CA VAL A 176 -6.89 -11.01 -5.35
C VAL A 176 -6.93 -9.61 -4.73
N LEU A 177 -5.79 -8.94 -4.53
CA LEU A 177 -5.73 -7.63 -3.89
C LEU A 177 -6.45 -6.52 -4.71
N PRO A 178 -6.31 -6.43 -6.04
CA PRO A 178 -7.12 -5.54 -6.87
C PRO A 178 -8.65 -5.70 -6.77
N LEU A 179 -9.16 -6.83 -6.25
CA LEU A 179 -10.59 -7.02 -6.00
C LEU A 179 -11.06 -6.36 -4.69
N LEU A 180 -10.14 -5.99 -3.80
CA LEU A 180 -10.45 -5.44 -2.48
C LEU A 180 -11.39 -4.23 -2.51
N PRO A 181 -11.23 -3.22 -3.39
CA PRO A 181 -12.14 -2.07 -3.46
C PRO A 181 -13.57 -2.51 -3.81
N MET A 182 -13.73 -3.51 -4.68
CA MET A 182 -15.05 -4.03 -5.05
C MET A 182 -15.71 -4.79 -3.89
N LEU A 183 -14.94 -5.61 -3.17
CA LEU A 183 -15.44 -6.32 -1.98
C LEU A 183 -15.86 -5.35 -0.88
N MET A 184 -15.07 -4.30 -0.63
CA MET A 184 -15.44 -3.24 0.32
C MET A 184 -16.67 -2.46 -0.14
N TYR A 185 -16.82 -2.24 -1.45
CA TYR A 185 -18.01 -1.60 -2.01
C TYR A 185 -19.27 -2.44 -1.78
N LEU A 186 -19.21 -3.76 -2.00
CA LEU A 186 -20.34 -4.66 -1.71
C LEU A 186 -20.66 -4.73 -0.22
N ALA A 187 -19.63 -4.75 0.64
CA ALA A 187 -19.82 -4.78 2.09
C ALA A 187 -20.62 -3.58 2.59
N GLN A 188 -20.31 -2.36 2.13
CA GLN A 188 -21.08 -1.18 2.53
C GLN A 188 -22.53 -1.19 1.98
N ASP A 189 -22.78 -1.78 0.80
CA ASP A 189 -24.11 -1.83 0.20
C ASP A 189 -25.07 -2.70 1.05
N VAL A 190 -24.51 -3.67 1.76
CA VAL A 190 -25.26 -4.49 2.73
C VAL A 190 -25.38 -3.78 4.09
N ILE A 191 -24.29 -3.19 4.60
CA ILE A 191 -24.24 -2.59 5.94
C ILE A 191 -25.10 -1.32 6.01
N VAL A 192 -25.11 -0.48 4.97
CA VAL A 192 -25.78 0.82 5.00
C VAL A 192 -27.30 0.69 5.19
N PRO A 193 -28.05 -0.11 4.39
CA PRO A 193 -29.49 -0.30 4.60
C PRO A 193 -29.83 -0.91 5.95
N TRP A 194 -29.04 -1.89 6.40
CA TRP A 194 -29.22 -2.51 7.72
C TRP A 194 -29.01 -1.49 8.85
N SER A 195 -27.97 -0.66 8.75
CA SER A 195 -27.61 0.31 9.79
C SER A 195 -28.68 1.38 10.02
N ARG A 196 -29.51 1.67 9.01
CA ARG A 196 -30.65 2.60 9.12
C ARG A 196 -31.79 2.03 9.96
N LYS A 197 -31.90 0.70 10.05
CA LYS A 197 -32.95 -0.02 10.78
C LYS A 197 -32.49 -0.52 12.16
N ALA A 198 -31.18 -0.58 12.39
CA ALA A 198 -30.58 -1.12 13.60
C ALA A 198 -30.71 -0.18 14.80
N LYS A 199 -30.85 -0.75 16.01
CA LYS A 199 -30.80 0.01 17.27
C LYS A 199 -29.37 0.50 17.53
N LYS A 200 -29.23 1.60 18.29
CA LYS A 200 -27.91 2.18 18.63
C LYS A 200 -26.94 1.15 19.20
N TRP A 201 -27.38 0.29 20.11
CA TRP A 201 -26.52 -0.73 20.71
C TRP A 201 -25.96 -1.70 19.66
N GLN A 202 -26.77 -2.15 18.70
CA GLN A 202 -26.34 -3.04 17.61
C GLN A 202 -25.29 -2.39 16.71
N LEU A 203 -25.42 -1.07 16.47
CA LEU A 203 -24.44 -0.30 15.71
C LEU A 203 -23.11 -0.21 16.45
N TYR A 204 -23.13 0.12 17.75
CA TYR A 204 -21.92 0.22 18.57
C TYR A 204 -21.26 -1.15 18.76
N THR A 205 -22.02 -2.23 18.93
CA THR A 205 -21.45 -3.59 19.04
C THR A 205 -20.81 -4.01 17.73
N LEU A 206 -21.45 -3.79 16.57
CA LEU A 206 -20.85 -4.12 15.28
C LEU A 206 -19.60 -3.29 15.01
N ALA A 207 -19.66 -1.97 15.24
CA ALA A 207 -18.51 -1.10 15.07
C ALA A 207 -17.36 -1.51 16.00
N GLY A 208 -17.65 -1.83 17.26
CA GLY A 208 -16.66 -2.33 18.22
C GLY A 208 -16.02 -3.64 17.77
N LEU A 209 -16.81 -4.62 17.33
CA LEU A 209 -16.30 -5.89 16.80
C LEU A 209 -15.42 -5.69 15.57
N LEU A 210 -15.83 -4.82 14.64
CA LEU A 210 -15.02 -4.52 13.44
C LEU A 210 -13.71 -3.81 13.82
N VAL A 211 -13.74 -2.85 14.74
CA VAL A 211 -12.53 -2.17 15.19
C VAL A 211 -11.58 -3.15 15.89
N VAL A 212 -12.06 -3.90 16.88
CA VAL A 212 -11.21 -4.86 17.62
C VAL A 212 -10.66 -5.94 16.69
N GLY A 213 -11.52 -6.53 15.86
CA GLY A 213 -11.16 -7.60 14.92
C GLY A 213 -10.18 -7.16 13.85
N ASN A 214 -10.06 -5.85 13.56
CA ASN A 214 -9.08 -5.35 12.60
C ASN A 214 -7.85 -4.70 13.25
N VAL A 215 -7.98 -4.00 14.38
CA VAL A 215 -6.85 -3.36 15.05
C VAL A 215 -5.87 -4.40 15.58
N ALA A 216 -6.36 -5.52 16.13
CA ALA A 216 -5.51 -6.60 16.64
C ALA A 216 -4.59 -7.21 15.55
N PRO A 217 -5.10 -7.68 14.39
CA PRO A 217 -4.23 -8.16 13.32
C PRO A 217 -3.38 -7.05 12.69
N ALA A 218 -3.89 -5.83 12.53
CA ALA A 218 -3.09 -4.71 12.03
C ALA A 218 -1.85 -4.47 12.91
N PHE A 219 -2.01 -4.53 14.24
CA PHE A 219 -0.93 -4.40 15.18
C PHE A 219 0.05 -5.57 15.11
N TYR A 220 -0.44 -6.82 15.18
CA TYR A 220 0.40 -8.01 15.15
C TYR A 220 1.20 -8.12 13.85
N PHE A 221 0.54 -8.03 12.69
CA PHE A 221 1.21 -8.12 11.40
C PHE A 221 2.08 -6.89 11.13
N GLY A 222 1.67 -5.70 11.56
CA GLY A 222 2.41 -4.47 11.36
C GLY A 222 3.69 -4.35 12.19
N THR A 223 3.77 -4.97 13.37
CA THR A 223 4.86 -4.73 14.33
C THR A 223 5.63 -5.97 14.78
N VAL A 224 4.99 -7.15 14.81
CA VAL A 224 5.56 -8.38 15.38
C VAL A 224 5.89 -9.40 14.30
N HIS A 225 4.91 -9.73 13.44
CA HIS A 225 5.08 -10.79 12.45
C HIS A 225 6.21 -10.47 11.47
N GLN A 226 7.20 -11.36 11.35
CA GLN A 226 8.34 -11.17 10.45
C GLN A 226 9.14 -9.87 10.70
N SER A 227 9.14 -9.28 11.90
CA SER A 227 9.93 -8.05 12.16
C SER A 227 11.45 -8.26 12.19
N GLY A 228 11.91 -9.49 12.42
CA GLY A 228 13.32 -9.84 12.66
C GLY A 228 14.28 -9.33 11.59
N PRO A 229 14.11 -9.71 10.30
CA PRO A 229 15.02 -9.29 9.23
C PRO A 229 15.18 -7.77 9.13
N LEU A 230 14.09 -7.00 9.22
CA LEU A 230 14.18 -5.53 9.15
C LEU A 230 14.90 -4.89 10.34
N ARG A 231 14.83 -5.50 11.53
CA ARG A 231 15.55 -5.00 12.72
C ARG A 231 17.04 -5.30 12.69
N VAL A 232 17.45 -6.38 12.03
CA VAL A 232 18.85 -6.81 11.97
C VAL A 232 19.66 -5.98 10.94
N MET A 233 19.05 -5.53 9.84
CA MET A 233 19.79 -4.85 8.77
C MET A 233 20.47 -3.54 9.16
N PRO A 234 19.86 -2.65 9.95
CA PRO A 234 20.54 -1.44 10.43
C PRO A 234 21.74 -1.77 11.32
N LEU A 235 21.63 -2.78 12.19
CA LEU A 235 22.73 -3.23 13.06
C LEU A 235 23.89 -3.76 12.21
N LEU A 236 23.60 -4.59 11.21
CA LEU A 236 24.62 -5.07 10.27
C LEU A 236 25.28 -3.92 9.50
N ARG A 237 24.51 -2.91 9.07
CA ARG A 237 25.07 -1.73 8.39
C ARG A 237 26.08 -1.00 9.28
N GLU A 238 25.81 -0.84 10.57
CA GLU A 238 26.71 -0.16 11.50
C GLU A 238 28.02 -0.94 11.68
N GLU A 239 27.94 -2.26 11.81
CA GLU A 239 29.10 -3.15 11.98
C GLU A 239 29.96 -3.29 10.71
N ILE A 240 29.40 -3.09 9.51
CA ILE A 240 30.12 -3.21 8.24
C ILE A 240 30.99 -1.98 7.93
N LYS A 241 30.78 -0.84 8.61
CA LYS A 241 31.53 0.41 8.34
C LYS A 241 33.05 0.26 8.44
N ASP A 242 33.54 -0.69 9.23
CA ASP A 242 34.98 -0.89 9.45
C ASP A 242 35.68 -1.73 8.37
N ASN A 243 34.99 -2.09 7.27
CA ASN A 243 35.52 -2.66 6.02
C ASN A 243 36.37 -3.95 6.14
N LYS A 244 36.50 -4.52 7.35
CA LYS A 244 37.28 -5.73 7.64
C LYS A 244 36.42 -6.96 7.94
N THR A 245 35.10 -6.79 7.99
CA THR A 245 34.16 -7.85 8.39
C THR A 245 33.51 -8.48 7.15
N SER A 246 33.55 -9.81 7.07
CA SER A 246 32.77 -10.57 6.08
C SER A 246 31.53 -11.13 6.77
N VAL A 247 30.36 -10.96 6.15
CA VAL A 247 29.07 -11.39 6.71
C VAL A 247 28.54 -12.55 5.87
N LEU A 248 28.36 -13.72 6.49
CA LEU A 248 27.78 -14.90 5.87
C LEU A 248 26.30 -15.03 6.24
N PHE A 249 25.43 -15.06 5.23
CA PHE A 249 23.99 -15.28 5.42
C PHE A 249 23.66 -16.77 5.24
N LEU A 250 23.34 -17.47 6.34
CA LEU A 250 22.87 -18.86 6.34
C LEU A 250 21.33 -18.93 6.26
N MET A 251 20.77 -18.27 5.25
CA MET A 251 19.32 -18.15 5.03
C MET A 251 19.01 -18.00 3.54
N PRO A 252 17.74 -18.14 3.11
CA PRO A 252 17.37 -17.88 1.72
C PRO A 252 17.74 -16.47 1.28
N CYS A 253 18.17 -16.31 0.02
CA CYS A 253 18.65 -15.04 -0.53
C CYS A 253 17.62 -13.90 -0.46
N HIS A 254 16.33 -14.23 -0.38
CA HIS A 254 15.26 -13.25 -0.33
C HIS A 254 14.89 -12.79 1.09
N SER A 255 15.43 -13.45 2.13
CA SER A 255 15.14 -13.14 3.54
C SER A 255 15.93 -11.93 4.07
N THR A 256 16.64 -11.22 3.18
CA THR A 256 17.47 -10.06 3.51
C THR A 256 16.93 -8.78 2.88
N PRO A 257 15.81 -8.20 3.37
CA PRO A 257 15.29 -6.95 2.82
C PRO A 257 16.31 -5.82 2.98
N LEU A 258 16.31 -4.85 2.06
CA LEU A 258 17.21 -3.68 2.11
C LEU A 258 18.71 -4.04 2.01
N TYR A 259 19.04 -5.11 1.29
CA TYR A 259 20.41 -5.61 1.15
C TYR A 259 21.35 -4.55 0.56
N SER A 260 20.95 -3.92 -0.54
CA SER A 260 21.78 -2.87 -1.16
C SER A 260 21.92 -1.63 -0.28
N TYR A 261 20.97 -1.40 0.63
CA TYR A 261 20.94 -0.21 1.46
C TYR A 261 22.01 -0.25 2.55
N GLN A 262 22.64 -1.39 2.81
CA GLN A 262 23.76 -1.50 3.75
C GLN A 262 25.00 -0.74 3.28
N LYS A 263 25.13 -0.47 1.98
CA LYS A 263 26.32 0.15 1.37
C LYS A 263 26.10 1.61 0.93
N VAL A 264 24.92 2.17 1.24
CA VAL A 264 24.63 3.60 1.02
C VAL A 264 25.53 4.41 1.95
N LYS A 265 26.40 5.24 1.36
CA LYS A 265 27.36 6.10 2.06
C LYS A 265 26.66 7.25 2.76
#